data_AF-A0A4S9BIG9-F1
#
_entry.id   AF-A0A4S9BIG9-F1
#
_cell.length_a   1.000
_cell.length_b   1.000
_cell.length_c   1.000
_cell.angle_alpha   90.00
_cell.angle_beta   90.00
_cell.angle_gamma   90.00
#
_symmetry.space_group_name_H-M   'P 1'
#
loop_
_entity.id
_entity.type
_entity.pdbx_description
1 polymer ?
#
loop_
_entity_poly.entity_id
_entity_poly.type
_entity_poly.pdbx_seq_one_letter_code
_entity_poly.pdbx_strand_id
1 'polypeptide(L)'
;MRKVGGFILTGAEEYRCRSRCGRELADHLPYRKAEAIDSTDPSDTFNINSTTMGSILIINGPNLNLLGTREPAIYGSETLSDVESSAKSLASSHGLTLETFQSNHEGHIIDRIHQAAGFGPNGDGKKHVDWIIINPGALTHTSVGLRDALTGVSIPFVECHISNVHAREEFRHKSFLSDKAVAVIAGLGTFGYTAAVDFVAKKIKAGK
;
A
#
# COMPACT_ATOMS: atom_id res chain seq x y z
N MET A 1 -63.40 40.54 -4.41
CA MET A 1 -62.92 40.76 -3.02
C MET A 1 -61.43 41.09 -3.07
N ARG A 2 -61.04 42.23 -2.45
CA ARG A 2 -59.72 42.86 -2.28
C ARG A 2 -58.89 43.21 -3.54
N LYS A 3 -58.98 44.50 -3.92
CA LYS A 3 -57.87 45.33 -4.46
C LYS A 3 -56.70 45.36 -3.47
N VAL A 4 -55.44 45.51 -3.94
CA VAL A 4 -54.54 46.70 -3.80
C VAL A 4 -53.32 46.45 -4.72
N GLY A 5 -53.12 47.19 -5.82
CA GLY A 5 -52.13 48.29 -5.98
C GLY A 5 -50.94 47.80 -6.83
N GLY A 6 -50.36 48.47 -7.83
CA GLY A 6 -50.46 49.82 -8.38
C GLY A 6 -49.07 50.29 -8.80
N PHE A 7 -48.88 50.68 -10.09
CA PHE A 7 -47.77 51.46 -10.69
C PHE A 7 -46.35 50.83 -10.78
N ILE A 8 -45.40 51.21 -11.66
CA ILE A 8 -45.22 51.69 -13.06
C ILE A 8 -43.76 52.23 -13.12
N LEU A 9 -43.00 51.97 -14.21
CA LEU A 9 -41.67 52.53 -14.63
C LEU A 9 -40.46 52.13 -13.75
N THR A 10 -39.18 51.95 -14.15
CA THR A 10 -38.25 52.29 -15.26
C THR A 10 -36.99 51.39 -15.04
N GLY A 11 -36.18 50.94 -16.02
CA GLY A 11 -35.09 51.66 -16.70
C GLY A 11 -33.74 51.68 -15.94
N ALA A 12 -32.66 51.18 -16.58
CA ALA A 12 -31.19 51.36 -16.30
C ALA A 12 -30.63 50.69 -15.01
N GLU A 13 -29.36 50.28 -14.80
CA GLU A 13 -28.00 50.59 -15.29
C GLU A 13 -27.08 49.34 -15.12
N GLU A 14 -26.29 48.92 -16.12
CA GLU A 14 -24.81 49.06 -16.23
C GLU A 14 -23.96 48.95 -14.94
N TYR A 15 -23.02 47.97 -14.91
CA TYR A 15 -21.64 48.11 -14.39
C TYR A 15 -20.77 46.99 -14.99
N ARG A 16 -20.21 47.15 -16.20
CA ARG A 16 -19.01 47.91 -16.64
C ARG A 16 -17.68 47.20 -16.36
N CYS A 17 -17.15 46.67 -17.45
CA CYS A 17 -15.79 46.21 -17.69
C CYS A 17 -14.81 47.39 -17.85
N ARG A 18 -13.52 47.10 -17.58
CA ARG A 18 -12.26 47.83 -17.90
C ARG A 18 -11.66 48.73 -16.82
N SER A 19 -10.40 48.42 -16.48
CA SER A 19 -9.29 49.38 -16.63
C SER A 19 -7.93 48.68 -16.68
N ARG A 20 -7.16 49.01 -17.72
CA ARG A 20 -5.71 48.81 -17.83
C ARG A 20 -4.98 49.91 -17.06
N CYS A 21 -3.88 49.57 -16.39
CA CYS A 21 -2.66 50.37 -16.17
C CYS A 21 -1.70 49.43 -15.40
N GLY A 22 -0.45 49.15 -15.75
CA GLY A 22 0.56 49.93 -16.44
C GLY A 22 1.70 50.23 -15.44
N ARG A 23 2.88 49.64 -15.70
CA ARG A 23 4.24 49.90 -15.17
C ARG A 23 4.80 49.10 -13.97
N GLU A 24 5.91 48.42 -14.30
CA GLU A 24 7.22 48.36 -13.63
C GLU A 24 7.27 48.14 -12.12
N LEU A 25 7.89 47.02 -11.73
CA LEU A 25 8.98 46.97 -10.76
C LEU A 25 9.75 45.65 -10.98
N ALA A 26 10.95 45.78 -11.54
CA ALA A 26 11.99 44.79 -11.39
C ALA A 26 12.59 44.89 -9.97
N ASP A 27 13.32 43.84 -9.61
CA ASP A 27 14.37 43.78 -8.59
C ASP A 27 14.02 43.21 -7.20
N HIS A 28 14.84 42.21 -6.86
CA HIS A 28 15.17 41.68 -5.53
C HIS A 28 14.32 40.54 -4.95
N LEU A 29 14.51 39.35 -5.53
CA LEU A 29 14.60 38.12 -4.72
C LEU A 29 15.95 37.46 -5.00
N PRO A 30 16.81 37.24 -3.98
CA PRO A 30 18.13 36.68 -4.19
C PRO A 30 18.01 35.21 -4.58
N TYR A 31 18.31 34.95 -5.84
CA TYR A 31 18.72 33.64 -6.34
C TYR A 31 19.92 33.19 -5.49
N ARG A 32 19.73 32.18 -4.62
CA ARG A 32 20.85 31.56 -3.90
C ARG A 32 21.84 31.06 -4.94
N LYS A 33 23.05 31.62 -4.94
CA LYS A 33 24.20 31.06 -5.66
C LYS A 33 24.34 29.60 -5.23
N ALA A 34 24.42 28.70 -6.21
CA ALA A 34 24.99 27.38 -5.97
C ALA A 34 26.46 27.60 -5.58
N GLU A 35 26.79 27.34 -4.32
CA GLU A 35 28.18 27.28 -3.88
C GLU A 35 28.79 26.00 -4.45
N ALA A 36 29.93 26.15 -5.12
CA ALA A 36 30.72 25.03 -5.58
C ALA A 36 31.25 24.27 -4.35
N ILE A 37 30.87 23.02 -4.23
CA ILE A 37 31.45 22.08 -3.27
C ILE A 37 32.88 21.74 -3.73
N ASP A 38 33.87 22.37 -3.12
CA ASP A 38 35.25 21.90 -3.14
C ASP A 38 35.36 20.73 -2.15
N SER A 39 35.34 19.50 -2.67
CA SER A 39 35.46 18.28 -1.85
C SER A 39 36.57 17.40 -2.43
N THR A 40 37.81 17.66 -2.00
CA THR A 40 38.94 16.75 -2.19
C THR A 40 39.16 15.85 -0.97
N ASP A 41 38.08 15.44 -0.29
CA ASP A 41 38.13 14.43 0.78
C ASP A 41 37.64 13.08 0.24
N PRO A 42 38.51 12.07 0.09
CA PRO A 42 38.12 10.76 -0.40
C PRO A 42 37.32 9.91 0.61
N SER A 43 37.00 10.43 1.80
CA SER A 43 36.26 9.69 2.83
C SER A 43 34.75 10.00 2.89
N ASP A 44 34.26 10.95 2.09
CA ASP A 44 32.87 11.43 2.20
C ASP A 44 32.06 11.18 0.92
N THR A 45 31.90 9.90 0.56
CA THR A 45 30.95 9.47 -0.47
C THR A 45 29.85 8.59 0.13
N PHE A 46 28.90 9.21 0.82
CA PHE A 46 27.61 8.58 1.07
C PHE A 46 26.46 9.52 0.72
N ASN A 47 26.45 9.95 -0.53
CA ASN A 47 25.29 10.60 -1.12
C ASN A 47 24.53 9.58 -1.96
N ILE A 48 23.73 8.73 -1.28
CA ILE A 48 22.71 7.94 -1.96
C ILE A 48 21.39 8.67 -1.75
N ASN A 49 20.95 9.40 -2.76
CA ASN A 49 19.52 9.60 -2.97
C ASN A 49 18.91 8.20 -3.17
N SER A 50 18.61 7.51 -2.07
CA SER A 50 17.93 6.22 -2.06
C SER A 50 16.47 6.48 -2.44
N THR A 51 16.23 6.68 -3.74
CA THR A 51 14.88 6.59 -4.27
C THR A 51 14.39 5.17 -4.00
N THR A 52 13.43 5.04 -3.08
CA THR A 52 12.81 3.75 -2.76
C THR A 52 12.29 3.12 -4.04
N MET A 53 12.79 1.93 -4.37
CA MET A 53 12.58 1.29 -5.68
C MET A 53 11.21 0.62 -5.83
N GLY A 54 10.46 0.48 -4.74
CA GLY A 54 9.09 -0.03 -4.73
C GLY A 54 8.56 -0.29 -3.32
N SER A 55 7.27 -0.56 -3.21
CA SER A 55 6.57 -0.77 -1.94
C SER A 55 5.84 -2.11 -1.85
N ILE A 56 5.93 -2.75 -0.68
CA ILE A 56 5.29 -4.03 -0.37
C ILE A 56 4.28 -3.85 0.77
N LEU A 57 3.14 -4.52 0.67
CA LEU A 57 2.21 -4.68 1.78
C LEU A 57 2.07 -6.15 2.16
N ILE A 58 2.36 -6.49 3.41
CA ILE A 58 2.00 -7.77 4.00
C ILE A 58 0.64 -7.67 4.66
N ILE A 59 -0.28 -8.59 4.31
CA ILE A 59 -1.61 -8.71 4.92
C ILE A 59 -1.73 -10.07 5.60
N ASN A 60 -2.11 -10.05 6.88
CA ASN A 60 -2.33 -11.23 7.70
C ASN A 60 -3.80 -11.32 8.11
N GLY A 61 -4.44 -12.43 7.74
CA GLY A 61 -5.83 -12.71 8.02
C GLY A 61 -6.11 -13.20 9.44
N PRO A 62 -7.29 -13.80 9.66
CA PRO A 62 -7.76 -14.15 10.98
C PRO A 62 -6.89 -15.17 11.71
N ASN A 63 -6.79 -15.01 13.03
CA ASN A 63 -6.08 -15.84 14.00
C ASN A 63 -4.54 -15.81 13.93
N LEU A 64 -3.94 -15.15 12.94
CA LEU A 64 -2.47 -15.06 12.84
C LEU A 64 -1.86 -14.20 13.95
N ASN A 65 -2.63 -13.33 14.59
CA ASN A 65 -2.23 -12.61 15.79
C ASN A 65 -1.91 -13.54 16.99
N LEU A 66 -2.29 -14.82 16.92
CA LEU A 66 -2.01 -15.84 17.94
C LEU A 66 -0.70 -16.60 17.68
N LEU A 67 0.02 -16.31 16.59
CA LEU A 67 1.30 -16.95 16.27
C LEU A 67 2.29 -16.79 17.44
N GLY A 68 3.01 -17.87 17.77
CA GLY A 68 3.96 -17.91 18.89
C GLY A 68 3.33 -18.07 20.28
N THR A 69 1.99 -17.97 20.42
CA THR A 69 1.30 -18.08 21.72
C THR A 69 0.70 -19.46 22.00
N ARG A 70 0.48 -20.28 20.95
CA ARG A 70 -0.04 -21.65 21.07
C ARG A 70 1.08 -22.67 20.98
N GLU A 71 1.21 -23.49 22.02
CA GLU A 71 2.10 -24.66 22.08
C GLU A 71 3.49 -24.41 21.43
N PRO A 72 4.31 -23.49 21.98
CA PRO A 72 5.56 -23.04 21.35
C PRO A 72 6.54 -24.18 21.03
N ALA A 73 6.48 -25.28 21.80
CA ALA A 73 7.26 -26.49 21.57
C ALA A 73 6.94 -27.20 20.24
N ILE A 74 5.74 -26.97 19.66
CA ILE A 74 5.25 -27.60 18.43
C ILE A 74 5.32 -26.63 17.25
N TYR A 75 5.02 -25.34 17.47
CA TYR A 75 4.85 -24.35 16.38
C TYR A 75 5.97 -23.31 16.30
N GLY A 76 6.95 -23.36 17.21
CA GLY A 76 7.98 -22.33 17.37
C GLY A 76 7.50 -21.18 18.26
N SER A 77 8.46 -20.42 18.79
CA SER A 77 8.21 -19.26 19.65
C SER A 77 8.09 -17.94 18.89
N GLU A 78 8.27 -17.97 17.57
CA GLU A 78 8.27 -16.76 16.75
C GLU A 78 6.85 -16.17 16.68
N THR A 79 6.72 -14.92 17.08
CA THR A 79 5.43 -14.21 17.06
C THR A 79 5.18 -13.58 15.70
N LEU A 80 3.93 -13.16 15.44
CA LEU A 80 3.64 -12.40 14.22
C LEU A 80 4.47 -11.11 14.14
N SER A 81 4.71 -10.46 15.28
CA SER A 81 5.54 -9.25 15.35
C SER A 81 7.00 -9.50 14.97
N ASP A 82 7.55 -10.67 15.29
CA ASP A 82 8.91 -11.04 14.92
C ASP A 82 9.02 -11.27 13.41
N VAL A 83 8.04 -11.96 12.82
CA VAL A 83 7.93 -12.17 11.38
C VAL A 83 7.83 -10.83 10.64
N GLU A 84 6.95 -9.94 11.11
CA GLU A 84 6.75 -8.62 10.51
C GLU A 84 8.00 -7.73 10.60
N SER A 85 8.69 -7.75 11.74
CA SER A 85 9.96 -7.04 11.92
C SER A 85 11.03 -7.56 10.98
N SER A 86 11.18 -8.89 10.90
CA SER A 86 12.15 -9.54 10.03
C SER A 86 11.89 -9.26 8.55
N ALA A 87 10.62 -9.28 8.13
CA ALA A 87 10.22 -8.94 6.77
C ALA A 87 10.51 -7.48 6.41
N LYS A 88 10.27 -6.54 7.33
CA LYS A 88 10.61 -5.11 7.15
C LYS A 88 12.12 -4.91 7.00
N SER A 89 12.92 -5.53 7.87
CA SER A 89 14.38 -5.47 7.77
C SER A 89 14.90 -6.04 6.44
N LEU A 90 14.33 -7.17 6.00
CA LEU A 90 14.70 -7.78 4.73
C LEU A 90 14.32 -6.91 3.53
N ALA A 91 13.11 -6.36 3.49
CA ALA A 91 12.69 -5.45 2.42
C ALA A 91 13.58 -4.20 2.35
N SER A 92 13.92 -3.61 3.50
CA SER A 92 14.87 -2.49 3.58
C SER A 92 16.24 -2.85 3.03
N SER A 93 16.74 -4.06 3.28
CA SER A 93 18.01 -4.54 2.70
C SER A 93 17.99 -4.65 1.16
N HIS A 94 16.79 -4.75 0.57
CA HIS A 94 16.58 -4.70 -0.88
C HIS A 94 16.31 -3.29 -1.43
N GLY A 95 16.28 -2.25 -0.59
CA GLY A 95 15.94 -0.88 -0.98
C GLY A 95 14.45 -0.64 -1.19
N LEU A 96 13.59 -1.43 -0.54
CA LEU A 96 12.13 -1.38 -0.65
C LEU A 96 11.50 -0.93 0.66
N THR A 97 10.29 -0.36 0.58
CA THR A 97 9.46 -0.12 1.77
C THR A 97 8.51 -1.29 1.99
N LEU A 98 8.21 -1.59 3.25
CA LEU A 98 7.28 -2.65 3.59
C LEU A 98 6.37 -2.24 4.75
N GLU A 99 5.08 -2.35 4.52
CA GLU A 99 4.03 -2.16 5.51
C GLU A 99 3.41 -3.50 5.89
N THR A 100 2.90 -3.59 7.12
CA THR A 100 2.23 -4.80 7.62
C THR A 100 0.86 -4.44 8.13
N PHE A 101 -0.10 -5.33 7.92
CA PHE A 101 -1.47 -5.19 8.40
C PHE A 101 -2.03 -6.56 8.80
N GLN A 102 -2.62 -6.65 9.99
CA GLN A 102 -3.32 -7.85 10.44
C GLN A 102 -4.74 -7.49 10.84
N SER A 103 -5.70 -8.36 10.49
CA SER A 103 -7.07 -8.24 10.98
C SER A 103 -7.78 -9.59 11.06
N ASN A 104 -8.65 -9.71 12.06
CA ASN A 104 -9.61 -10.82 12.16
C ASN A 104 -10.93 -10.54 11.41
N HIS A 105 -11.11 -9.31 10.91
CA HIS A 105 -12.30 -8.87 10.20
C HIS A 105 -12.02 -8.78 8.70
N GLU A 106 -12.78 -9.54 7.90
CA GLU A 106 -12.68 -9.58 6.44
C GLU A 106 -12.84 -8.20 5.81
N GLY A 107 -13.84 -7.42 6.23
CA GLY A 107 -14.08 -6.07 5.70
C GLY A 107 -12.87 -5.16 5.86
N HIS A 108 -12.16 -5.22 6.99
CA HIS A 108 -10.96 -4.40 7.19
C HIS A 108 -9.80 -4.82 6.26
N ILE A 109 -9.70 -6.10 5.92
CA ILE A 109 -8.71 -6.59 4.96
C ILE A 109 -9.04 -6.06 3.56
N ILE A 110 -10.31 -6.15 3.17
CA ILE A 110 -10.80 -5.61 1.88
C ILE A 110 -10.53 -4.10 1.81
N ASP A 111 -10.90 -3.35 2.85
CA ASP A 111 -10.65 -1.91 2.91
C ASP A 111 -9.16 -1.59 2.81
N ARG A 112 -8.29 -2.38 3.45
CA ARG A 112 -6.85 -2.19 3.38
C ARG A 112 -6.29 -2.43 1.97
N ILE A 113 -6.84 -3.40 1.24
CA ILE A 113 -6.50 -3.68 -0.16
C ILE A 113 -6.94 -2.51 -1.05
N HIS A 114 -8.15 -1.99 -0.87
CA HIS A 114 -8.63 -0.82 -1.60
C HIS A 114 -7.75 0.42 -1.35
N GLN A 115 -7.39 0.66 -0.09
CA GLN A 115 -6.48 1.75 0.30
C GLN A 115 -5.11 1.62 -0.36
N ALA A 116 -4.58 0.41 -0.51
CA ALA A 116 -3.30 0.16 -1.19
C ALA A 116 -3.29 0.64 -2.66
N ALA A 117 -4.48 0.69 -3.28
CA ALA A 117 -4.70 1.22 -4.63
C ALA A 117 -5.27 2.64 -4.66
N GLY A 118 -5.28 3.35 -3.53
CA GLY A 118 -5.77 4.73 -3.43
C GLY A 118 -7.30 4.87 -3.47
N PHE A 119 -8.04 3.80 -3.16
CA PHE A 119 -9.50 3.84 -3.03
C PHE A 119 -9.95 3.94 -1.56
N GLY A 120 -11.16 4.46 -1.34
CA GLY A 120 -11.79 4.60 -0.02
C GLY A 120 -12.20 6.05 0.28
N PRO A 121 -12.70 6.32 1.51
CA PRO A 121 -13.23 7.63 1.87
C PRO A 121 -12.25 8.80 1.70
N ASN A 122 -10.95 8.52 1.81
CA ASN A 122 -9.85 9.49 1.68
C ASN A 122 -8.88 9.13 0.55
N GLY A 123 -9.33 8.35 -0.44
CA GLY A 123 -8.50 7.90 -1.55
C GLY A 123 -8.12 9.04 -2.50
N ASP A 124 -6.88 9.02 -2.99
CA ASP A 124 -6.37 9.96 -4.00
C ASP A 124 -6.43 9.38 -5.44
N GLY A 125 -6.96 8.15 -5.58
CA GLY A 125 -7.05 7.42 -6.84
C GLY A 125 -5.70 6.94 -7.38
N LYS A 126 -4.64 6.94 -6.56
CA LYS A 126 -3.30 6.52 -6.97
C LYS A 126 -2.89 5.25 -6.24
N LYS A 127 -2.20 4.37 -6.98
CA LYS A 127 -1.58 3.18 -6.40
C LYS A 127 -0.46 3.60 -5.45
N HIS A 128 -0.49 3.12 -4.20
CA HIS A 128 0.54 3.37 -3.18
C HIS A 128 1.42 2.15 -2.92
N VAL A 129 0.91 0.95 -3.23
CA VAL A 129 1.59 -0.33 -3.04
C VAL A 129 1.87 -1.00 -4.38
N ASP A 130 3.10 -1.46 -4.59
CA ASP A 130 3.47 -2.17 -5.82
C ASP A 130 3.14 -3.66 -5.77
N TRP A 131 3.27 -4.29 -4.60
CA TRP A 131 3.06 -5.73 -4.41
C TRP A 131 2.40 -6.06 -3.08
N ILE A 132 1.55 -7.09 -3.07
CA ILE A 132 0.93 -7.63 -1.85
C ILE A 132 1.49 -9.02 -1.55
N ILE A 133 1.81 -9.29 -0.30
CA ILE A 133 2.02 -10.65 0.21
C ILE A 133 0.90 -10.90 1.21
N ILE A 134 0.08 -11.91 0.99
CA ILE A 134 -1.09 -12.15 1.83
C ILE A 134 -1.08 -13.57 2.38
N ASN A 135 -1.23 -13.69 3.70
CA ASN A 135 -1.66 -14.90 4.36
C ASN A 135 -3.10 -14.72 4.83
N PRO A 136 -4.11 -15.17 4.07
CA PRO A 136 -5.51 -14.92 4.41
C PRO A 136 -6.01 -15.75 5.60
N GLY A 137 -5.19 -16.68 6.11
CA GLY A 137 -5.62 -17.65 7.11
C GLY A 137 -6.83 -18.44 6.62
N ALA A 138 -7.88 -18.50 7.44
CA ALA A 138 -9.10 -19.22 7.11
C ALA A 138 -9.88 -18.63 5.90
N LEU A 139 -9.74 -17.32 5.63
CA LEU A 139 -10.48 -16.65 4.55
C LEU A 139 -10.13 -17.17 3.16
N THR A 140 -8.95 -17.77 3.02
CA THR A 140 -8.48 -18.46 1.81
C THR A 140 -9.54 -19.41 1.25
N HIS A 141 -10.24 -20.12 2.13
CA HIS A 141 -11.13 -21.21 1.77
C HIS A 141 -12.60 -20.78 1.63
N THR A 142 -12.92 -19.52 1.97
CA THR A 142 -14.32 -19.07 2.09
C THR A 142 -14.61 -17.74 1.42
N SER A 143 -13.63 -16.84 1.30
CA SER A 143 -13.88 -15.45 0.93
C SER A 143 -13.75 -15.22 -0.58
N VAL A 144 -14.90 -15.13 -1.24
CA VAL A 144 -14.98 -14.58 -2.61
C VAL A 144 -14.80 -13.05 -2.59
N GLY A 145 -15.24 -12.36 -1.54
CA GLY A 145 -15.08 -10.90 -1.42
C GLY A 145 -13.60 -10.47 -1.41
N LEU A 146 -12.73 -11.21 -0.74
CA LEU A 146 -11.28 -10.98 -0.74
C LEU A 146 -10.65 -11.21 -2.11
N ARG A 147 -11.11 -12.24 -2.83
CA ARG A 147 -10.69 -12.51 -4.22
C ARG A 147 -11.06 -11.34 -5.13
N ASP A 148 -12.28 -10.84 -5.02
CA ASP A 148 -12.79 -9.75 -5.85
C ASP A 148 -12.08 -8.43 -5.51
N ALA A 149 -11.75 -8.19 -4.25
CA ALA A 149 -10.94 -7.03 -3.83
C ALA A 149 -9.52 -7.07 -4.45
N LEU A 150 -8.81 -8.20 -4.32
CA LEU A 150 -7.45 -8.36 -4.86
C LEU A 150 -7.42 -8.22 -6.39
N THR A 151 -8.38 -8.82 -7.08
CA THR A 151 -8.46 -8.73 -8.54
C THR A 151 -8.93 -7.35 -9.02
N GLY A 152 -9.82 -6.69 -8.28
CA GLY A 152 -10.30 -5.35 -8.58
C GLY A 152 -9.22 -4.27 -8.53
N VAL A 153 -8.26 -4.38 -7.59
CA VAL A 153 -7.16 -3.40 -7.48
C VAL A 153 -5.99 -3.64 -8.44
N SER A 154 -5.92 -4.83 -9.06
CA SER A 154 -4.85 -5.20 -10.01
C SER A 154 -3.42 -5.06 -9.48
N ILE A 155 -3.22 -5.12 -8.16
CA ILE A 155 -1.91 -5.20 -7.53
C ILE A 155 -1.48 -6.67 -7.52
N PRO A 156 -0.31 -7.04 -8.07
CA PRO A 156 0.15 -8.42 -8.06
C PRO A 156 0.38 -8.90 -6.62
N PHE A 157 0.01 -10.16 -6.35
CA PHE A 157 0.13 -10.70 -5.00
C PHE A 157 0.70 -12.12 -4.93
N VAL A 158 1.34 -12.42 -3.80
CA VAL A 158 1.77 -13.76 -3.40
C VAL A 158 0.88 -14.24 -2.26
N GLU A 159 0.33 -15.45 -2.40
CA GLU A 159 -0.38 -16.13 -1.32
C GLU A 159 0.62 -16.92 -0.47
N CYS A 160 0.58 -16.75 0.85
CA CYS A 160 1.52 -17.36 1.77
C CYS A 160 0.80 -18.08 2.91
N HIS A 161 1.21 -19.31 3.22
CA HIS A 161 0.69 -20.11 4.33
C HIS A 161 1.84 -20.67 5.16
N ILE A 162 1.78 -20.43 6.47
CA ILE A 162 2.78 -20.96 7.42
C ILE A 162 2.78 -22.50 7.40
N SER A 163 1.59 -23.12 7.50
CA SER A 163 1.42 -24.57 7.43
C SER A 163 1.24 -25.08 6.00
N ASN A 164 1.57 -26.34 5.76
CA ASN A 164 1.22 -27.00 4.51
C ASN A 164 -0.30 -27.30 4.49
N VAL A 165 -1.06 -26.48 3.78
CA VAL A 165 -2.54 -26.62 3.70
C VAL A 165 -2.99 -27.91 3.02
N HIS A 166 -2.17 -28.50 2.15
CA HIS A 166 -2.48 -29.75 1.44
C HIS A 166 -2.26 -30.99 2.30
N ALA A 167 -1.50 -30.89 3.39
CA ALA A 167 -1.35 -31.96 4.38
C ALA A 167 -2.47 -31.98 5.42
N ARG A 168 -3.48 -31.11 5.27
CA ARG A 168 -4.56 -30.91 6.22
C ARG A 168 -5.91 -31.39 5.65
N GLU A 169 -7.00 -31.04 6.34
CA GLU A 169 -8.36 -31.41 5.97
C GLU A 169 -8.71 -30.96 4.54
N GLU A 170 -9.53 -31.74 3.84
CA GLU A 170 -9.87 -31.53 2.42
C GLU A 170 -10.41 -30.12 2.12
N PHE A 171 -11.20 -29.54 3.02
CA PHE A 171 -11.72 -28.18 2.84
C PHE A 171 -10.63 -27.10 2.77
N ARG A 172 -9.40 -27.40 3.22
CA ARG A 172 -8.24 -26.49 3.14
C ARG A 172 -7.47 -26.60 1.84
N HIS A 173 -7.76 -27.60 1.02
CA HIS A 173 -7.08 -27.80 -0.26
C HIS A 173 -7.57 -26.80 -1.30
N LYS A 174 -8.78 -26.27 -1.13
CA LYS A 174 -9.37 -25.26 -2.01
C LYS A 174 -9.01 -23.85 -1.52
N SER A 175 -8.39 -23.07 -2.39
CA SER A 175 -8.17 -21.63 -2.22
C SER A 175 -8.97 -20.86 -3.25
N PHE A 176 -9.65 -19.79 -2.83
CA PHE A 176 -10.26 -18.81 -3.72
C PHE A 176 -9.25 -17.79 -4.25
N LEU A 177 -7.99 -17.83 -3.84
CA LEU A 177 -6.97 -16.86 -4.25
C LEU A 177 -5.91 -17.45 -5.16
N SER A 178 -5.59 -18.75 -5.02
CA SER A 178 -4.40 -19.34 -5.64
C SER A 178 -4.36 -19.29 -7.17
N ASP A 179 -5.50 -19.32 -7.86
CA ASP A 179 -5.55 -19.19 -9.34
C ASP A 179 -5.35 -17.75 -9.83
N LYS A 180 -5.36 -16.77 -8.92
CA LYS A 180 -5.10 -15.34 -9.21
C LYS A 180 -3.78 -14.87 -8.64
N ALA A 181 -3.22 -15.57 -7.65
CA ALA A 181 -1.92 -15.29 -7.10
C ALA A 181 -0.82 -15.49 -8.15
N VAL A 182 0.22 -14.65 -8.11
CA VAL A 182 1.41 -14.84 -8.95
C VAL A 182 2.21 -16.06 -8.49
N ALA A 183 2.21 -16.30 -7.18
CA ALA A 183 2.83 -17.45 -6.56
C ALA A 183 2.07 -17.84 -5.29
N VAL A 184 2.15 -19.12 -4.93
CA VAL A 184 1.64 -19.66 -3.67
C VAL A 184 2.80 -20.32 -2.93
N ILE A 185 3.00 -19.95 -1.66
CA ILE A 185 4.00 -20.53 -0.78
C ILE A 185 3.25 -21.16 0.39
N ALA A 186 3.46 -22.45 0.65
CA ALA A 186 2.80 -23.14 1.76
C ALA A 186 3.75 -24.12 2.45
N GLY A 187 3.72 -24.13 3.79
CA GLY A 187 4.40 -25.15 4.59
C GLY A 187 5.87 -24.89 4.90
N LEU A 188 6.39 -23.70 4.57
CA LEU A 188 7.75 -23.29 4.94
C LEU A 188 7.82 -22.66 6.34
N GLY A 189 6.74 -22.70 7.13
CA GLY A 189 6.67 -21.98 8.38
C GLY A 189 6.74 -20.46 8.16
N THR A 190 7.35 -19.76 9.08
CA THR A 190 7.58 -18.30 9.01
C THR A 190 8.59 -17.91 7.92
N PHE A 191 9.48 -18.82 7.52
CA PHE A 191 10.40 -18.61 6.39
C PHE A 191 9.65 -18.38 5.06
N GLY A 192 8.37 -18.78 4.95
CA GLY A 192 7.54 -18.45 3.80
C GLY A 192 7.45 -16.94 3.51
N TYR A 193 7.44 -16.10 4.56
CA TYR A 193 7.44 -14.64 4.38
C TYR A 193 8.78 -14.13 3.84
N THR A 194 9.91 -14.65 4.33
CA THR A 194 11.25 -14.37 3.78
C THR A 194 11.31 -14.70 2.30
N ALA A 195 10.88 -15.92 1.92
CA ALA A 195 10.86 -16.35 0.53
C ALA A 195 9.96 -15.47 -0.34
N ALA A 196 8.80 -15.05 0.18
CA ALA A 196 7.89 -14.15 -0.52
C ALA A 196 8.51 -12.76 -0.76
N VAL A 197 9.14 -12.17 0.26
CA VAL A 197 9.80 -10.85 0.16
C VAL A 197 10.94 -10.90 -0.86
N ASP A 198 11.81 -11.92 -0.80
CA ASP A 198 12.90 -12.07 -1.77
C ASP A 198 12.39 -12.26 -3.20
N PHE A 199 11.30 -13.02 -3.37
CA PHE A 199 10.66 -13.20 -4.67
C PHE A 199 10.12 -11.87 -5.21
N VAL A 200 9.37 -11.13 -4.40
CA VAL A 200 8.81 -9.83 -4.77
C VAL A 200 9.91 -8.83 -5.09
N ALA A 201 10.98 -8.78 -4.28
CA ALA A 201 12.11 -7.90 -4.52
C ALA A 201 12.78 -8.18 -5.89
N LYS A 202 12.92 -9.46 -6.27
CA LYS A 202 13.39 -9.84 -7.60
C LYS A 202 12.44 -9.41 -8.72
N LYS A 203 11.13 -9.46 -8.50
CA LYS A 203 10.12 -9.00 -9.49
C LYS A 203 10.18 -7.50 -9.71
N ILE A 204 10.19 -6.72 -8.62
CA ILE A 204 10.30 -5.26 -8.67
C ILE A 204 11.60 -4.84 -9.37
N LYS A 205 12.74 -5.44 -9.02
CA LYS A 205 14.04 -5.17 -9.68
C LYS A 205 14.02 -5.50 -11.18
N ALA A 206 13.19 -6.45 -11.60
CA ALA A 206 13.00 -6.81 -13.00
C ALA A 206 11.92 -5.97 -13.72
N GLY A 207 11.32 -4.96 -13.06
CA GLY A 207 10.26 -4.11 -13.60
C GLY A 207 8.92 -4.85 -13.78
N LYS A 208 8.63 -5.84 -12.94
CA LYS A 208 7.46 -6.71 -13.02
C LYS A 208 6.54 -6.57 -11.82
#